data_AF-A0A7C1SEJ3-F1
#
_entry.id   AF-A0A7C1SEJ3-F1
#
_cell.length_a   1.000
_cell.length_b   1.000
_cell.length_c   1.000
_cell.angle_alpha   90.00
_cell.angle_beta   90.00
_cell.angle_gamma   90.00
#
_symmetry.space_group_name_H-M   'P 1'
#
loop_
_entity.id
_entity.type
_entity.pdbx_description
1 polymer ?
#
loop_
_entity_poly.entity_id
_entity_poly.type
_entity_poly.pdbx_seq_one_letter_code
_entity_poly.pdbx_strand_id
1 'polypeptide(L)'
;MENRLIMYDFWDWWQHLPESINPFLVEIGSFRLPYYGLMYIIAFATTYCLALYRVKQEKRFDIMKNHINDLMTAMILGLVIGARLGYVLFYNLFYYLRNPLEIFLSGWYLKARRR
;
A
#
# COMPACT_ATOMS: atom_id res chain seq x y z
N MET A 1 -28.07 -14.65 34.07
CA MET A 1 -28.19 -13.33 33.40
C MET A 1 -26.82 -12.69 33.18
N GLU A 2 -25.91 -12.77 34.15
CA GLU A 2 -24.54 -12.24 34.11
C GLU A 2 -23.70 -12.67 32.90
N ASN A 3 -23.70 -13.96 32.54
CA ASN A 3 -22.99 -14.45 31.34
C ASN A 3 -23.47 -13.83 30.02
N ARG A 4 -24.70 -13.32 29.96
CA ARG A 4 -25.22 -12.65 28.75
C ARG A 4 -24.66 -11.24 28.65
N LEU A 5 -24.51 -10.54 29.78
CA LEU A 5 -23.97 -9.16 29.84
C LEU A 5 -22.48 -9.13 29.50
N ILE A 6 -21.69 -10.06 30.06
CA ILE A 6 -20.26 -10.20 29.73
C ILE A 6 -20.06 -10.44 28.22
N MET A 7 -20.95 -11.24 27.62
CA MET A 7 -20.89 -11.51 26.19
C MET A 7 -21.19 -10.23 25.38
N TYR A 8 -22.23 -9.47 25.73
CA TYR A 8 -22.54 -8.20 25.04
C TYR A 8 -21.41 -7.17 25.17
N ASP A 9 -20.85 -7.00 26.36
CA ASP A 9 -19.75 -6.06 26.60
C ASP A 9 -18.49 -6.43 25.79
N PHE A 10 -18.17 -7.73 25.69
CA PHE A 10 -17.07 -8.20 24.87
C PHE A 10 -17.31 -7.97 23.37
N TRP A 11 -18.52 -8.28 22.87
CA TRP A 11 -18.87 -8.11 21.46
C TRP A 11 -18.83 -6.63 21.05
N ASP A 12 -19.35 -5.74 21.90
CA ASP A 12 -19.35 -4.29 21.67
C ASP A 12 -17.90 -3.75 21.64
N TRP A 13 -17.09 -4.09 22.64
CA TRP A 13 -15.67 -3.73 22.68
C TRP A 13 -14.91 -4.23 21.45
N TRP A 14 -15.13 -5.48 21.04
CA TRP A 14 -14.46 -6.08 19.89
C TRP A 14 -14.81 -5.36 18.58
N GLN A 15 -16.06 -4.91 18.43
CA GLN A 15 -16.51 -4.20 17.23
C GLN A 15 -15.96 -2.77 17.14
N HIS A 16 -15.77 -2.09 18.28
CA HIS A 16 -15.28 -0.71 18.34
C HIS A 16 -13.75 -0.57 18.43
N LEU A 17 -13.01 -1.69 18.52
CA LEU A 17 -11.53 -1.69 18.49
C LEU A 17 -10.92 -0.79 17.40
N PRO A 18 -11.35 -0.87 16.12
CA PRO A 18 -10.73 -0.10 15.03
C PRO A 18 -10.87 1.42 15.18
N GLU A 19 -11.90 1.90 15.85
CA GLU A 19 -12.17 3.34 16.02
C GLU A 19 -11.11 4.02 16.90
N SER A 20 -10.52 3.27 17.82
CA SER A 20 -9.51 3.76 18.75
C SER A 20 -8.08 3.73 18.19
N ILE A 21 -7.86 3.10 17.03
CA ILE A 21 -6.52 2.91 16.47
C ILE A 21 -6.11 4.14 15.63
N ASN A 22 -5.03 4.81 16.03
CA ASN A 22 -4.46 5.87 15.22
C ASN A 22 -3.88 5.29 13.91
N PRO A 23 -4.32 5.77 12.72
CA PRO A 23 -3.83 5.28 11.45
C PRO A 23 -2.38 5.68 11.12
N PHE A 24 -1.79 6.60 11.89
CA PHE A 24 -0.46 7.12 11.66
C PHE A 24 0.53 6.66 12.73
N LEU A 25 1.70 6.20 12.28
CA LEU A 25 2.80 5.80 13.16
C LEU A 25 3.64 7.00 13.60
N VAL A 26 3.86 7.93 12.67
CA VAL A 26 4.66 9.14 12.89
C VAL A 26 3.96 10.30 12.22
N GLU A 27 3.79 11.38 12.96
CA GLU A 27 3.24 12.64 12.48
C GLU A 27 4.28 13.75 12.75
N ILE A 28 4.87 14.29 11.68
CA ILE A 28 5.81 15.42 11.75
C ILE A 28 5.20 16.56 10.93
N GLY A 29 4.46 17.45 11.60
CA GLY A 29 3.79 18.59 10.97
C GLY A 29 2.79 18.17 9.89
N SER A 30 3.11 18.42 8.62
CA SER A 30 2.29 18.02 7.46
C SER A 30 2.62 16.61 6.93
N PHE A 31 3.71 15.99 7.39
CA PHE A 31 4.09 14.65 7.00
C PHE A 31 3.47 13.64 7.94
N ARG A 32 2.58 12.80 7.41
CA ARG A 32 1.94 11.71 8.15
C ARG A 32 2.35 10.39 7.53
N LEU A 33 2.98 9.52 8.32
CA LEU A 33 3.37 8.18 7.90
C LEU A 33 2.32 7.18 8.37
N PRO A 34 1.45 6.67 7.49
CA PRO A 34 0.45 5.70 7.87
C PRO A 34 1.07 4.32 8.15
N TYR A 35 0.49 3.56 9.08
CA TYR A 35 0.97 2.22 9.41
C TYR A 35 0.89 1.26 8.22
N TYR A 36 -0.11 1.40 7.35
CA TYR A 36 -0.25 0.56 6.15
C TYR A 36 0.91 0.78 5.18
N GLY A 37 1.47 1.99 5.11
CA GLY A 37 2.65 2.29 4.31
C GLY A 37 3.86 1.50 4.77
N LEU A 38 4.06 1.42 6.09
CA LEU A 38 5.11 0.60 6.69
C LEU A 38 4.90 -0.90 6.39
N MET A 39 3.66 -1.37 6.46
CA MET A 39 3.33 -2.77 6.16
C MET A 39 3.68 -3.15 4.72
N TYR A 40 3.50 -2.25 3.74
CA TYR A 40 3.98 -2.49 2.38
C TYR A 40 5.50 -2.66 2.32
N ILE A 41 6.26 -1.82 3.01
CA ILE A 41 7.73 -1.93 3.05
C ILE A 41 8.15 -3.28 3.63
N ILE A 42 7.50 -3.70 4.73
CA ILE A 42 7.74 -5.02 5.35
C ILE A 42 7.39 -6.16 4.39
N ALA A 43 6.28 -6.06 3.65
CA ALA A 43 5.89 -7.07 2.68
C ALA A 43 6.89 -7.19 1.51
N PHE A 44 7.37 -6.07 0.97
CA PHE A 44 8.39 -6.08 -0.06
C PHE A 44 9.73 -6.61 0.47
N ALA A 45 10.14 -6.20 1.66
CA ALA A 45 11.39 -6.65 2.28
C ALA A 45 11.37 -8.17 2.56
N THR A 46 10.28 -8.70 3.11
CA THR A 46 10.14 -10.14 3.38
C THR A 46 10.13 -10.94 2.08
N THR A 47 9.39 -10.49 1.05
CA THR A 47 9.36 -11.13 -0.28
C THR A 47 10.75 -11.14 -0.92
N TYR A 48 11.49 -10.02 -0.85
CA TYR A 48 12.86 -9.93 -1.35
C TYR A 48 13.80 -10.91 -0.64
N CYS A 49 13.78 -10.92 0.70
CA CYS A 49 14.60 -11.81 1.51
C CYS A 49 14.31 -13.29 1.20
N LEU A 50 13.04 -13.66 1.06
CA LEU A 50 12.62 -15.01 0.69
C LEU A 50 13.10 -15.38 -0.72
N ALA A 51 12.98 -14.47 -1.70
CA ALA A 51 13.46 -14.70 -3.06
C ALA A 51 14.98 -14.93 -3.09
N LEU A 52 15.75 -14.11 -2.38
CA LEU A 52 17.21 -14.29 -2.25
C LEU A 52 17.56 -15.62 -1.57
N TYR A 53 16.87 -15.95 -0.49
CA TYR A 53 17.08 -17.20 0.24
C TYR A 53 16.84 -18.41 -0.68
N ARG A 54 15.76 -18.39 -1.45
CA ARG A 54 15.39 -19.46 -2.38
C ARG A 54 16.44 -19.65 -3.47
N VAL A 55 16.87 -18.56 -4.11
CA VAL A 55 17.86 -18.61 -5.20
C VAL A 55 19.23 -19.05 -4.69
N LYS A 56 19.60 -18.70 -3.45
CA LYS A 56 20.85 -19.19 -2.84
C LYS A 56 20.84 -20.71 -2.60
N GLN A 57 19.67 -21.30 -2.32
CA GLN A 57 19.56 -22.74 -2.05
C GLN A 57 19.41 -23.57 -3.32
N GLU A 58 18.73 -23.05 -4.34
CA GLU A 58 18.51 -23.77 -5.58
C GLU A 58 19.60 -23.47 -6.61
N LYS A 59 20.70 -24.23 -6.55
CA LYS A 59 21.79 -24.21 -7.55
C LYS A 59 21.36 -24.56 -8.98
N ARG A 60 20.11 -24.96 -9.17
CA ARG A 60 19.54 -25.38 -10.46
C ARG A 60 19.25 -24.19 -11.37
N PHE A 61 19.08 -23.00 -10.79
CA PHE A 61 18.80 -21.77 -11.51
C PHE A 61 20.05 -20.90 -11.48
N ASP A 62 20.62 -20.58 -12.66
CA ASP A 62 21.71 -19.61 -12.82
C ASP A 62 21.18 -18.17 -12.70
N ILE A 63 20.37 -17.92 -11.68
CA ILE A 63 19.77 -16.62 -11.42
C ILE A 63 20.75 -15.83 -10.57
N MET A 64 21.44 -14.90 -11.21
CA MET A 64 22.25 -13.90 -10.50
C MET A 64 21.35 -13.02 -9.61
N LYS A 65 21.88 -12.62 -8.46
CA LYS A 65 21.22 -11.68 -7.52
C LYS A 65 20.68 -10.42 -8.22
N ASN A 66 21.36 -9.95 -9.26
CA ASN A 66 20.95 -8.77 -10.02
C ASN A 66 19.60 -8.95 -10.71
N HIS A 67 19.30 -10.14 -11.25
CA HIS A 67 17.99 -10.41 -11.87
C HIS A 67 16.84 -10.27 -10.87
N ILE A 68 17.07 -10.63 -9.60
CA ILE A 68 16.06 -10.48 -8.53
C ILE A 68 15.87 -8.99 -8.19
N ASN A 69 16.95 -8.21 -8.18
CA ASN A 69 16.87 -6.76 -7.97
C ASN A 69 16.10 -6.07 -9.10
N ASP A 70 16.41 -6.42 -10.36
CA ASP A 70 15.75 -5.88 -11.54
C ASP A 70 14.26 -6.24 -11.54
N LEU A 71 13.94 -7.51 -11.23
CA LEU A 71 12.57 -7.97 -11.12
C LEU A 71 11.82 -7.24 -10.00
N MET A 72 12.42 -7.11 -8.82
CA MET A 72 11.79 -6.39 -7.70
C MET A 72 11.51 -4.94 -8.05
N THR A 73 12.46 -4.28 -8.74
CA THR A 73 12.31 -2.90 -9.20
C THR A 73 11.19 -2.80 -10.24
N ALA A 74 11.16 -3.70 -11.21
CA ALA A 74 10.09 -3.76 -12.21
C ALA A 74 8.71 -4.02 -11.58
N MET A 75 8.62 -4.88 -10.56
CA MET A 75 7.37 -5.15 -9.83
C MET A 75 6.90 -3.92 -9.05
N ILE A 76 7.78 -3.22 -8.34
CA ILE A 76 7.42 -2.00 -7.60
C ILE A 76 6.94 -0.91 -8.57
N LEU A 77 7.66 -0.69 -9.68
CA LEU A 77 7.26 0.27 -10.72
C LEU A 77 5.93 -0.12 -11.35
N GLY A 78 5.76 -1.39 -11.71
CA GLY A 78 4.51 -1.92 -12.26
C GLY A 78 3.33 -1.78 -11.30
N LEU A 79 3.55 -1.97 -10.00
CA LEU A 79 2.53 -1.77 -8.97
C LEU A 79 2.12 -0.30 -8.85
N VAL A 80 3.07 0.64 -8.81
CA VAL A 80 2.77 2.08 -8.71
C VAL A 80 2.03 2.57 -9.95
N ILE A 81 2.51 2.21 -11.14
CA ILE A 81 1.89 2.58 -12.42
C ILE A 81 0.51 1.91 -12.53
N GLY A 82 0.43 0.61 -12.23
CA GLY A 82 -0.79 -0.18 -12.29
C GLY A 82 -1.86 0.33 -11.33
N ALA A 83 -1.50 0.69 -10.10
CA ALA A 83 -2.44 1.28 -9.13
C ALA A 83 -3.01 2.60 -9.66
N ARG A 84 -2.17 3.44 -10.29
CA ARG A 84 -2.63 4.72 -10.86
C ARG A 84 -3.54 4.51 -12.06
N LEU A 85 -3.16 3.64 -12.99
CA LEU A 85 -3.97 3.31 -14.15
C LEU A 85 -5.28 2.63 -13.76
N GLY A 86 -5.25 1.70 -12.80
CA GLY A 86 -6.44 1.05 -12.27
C GLY A 86 -7.43 2.05 -11.67
N TYR A 87 -6.95 3.01 -10.88
CA TYR A 87 -7.79 4.09 -10.36
C TYR A 87 -8.47 4.88 -11.50
N VAL A 88 -7.68 5.28 -12.51
CA VAL A 88 -8.18 6.03 -13.66
C VAL A 88 -9.24 5.23 -14.42
N LEU A 89 -8.96 3.97 -14.74
CA LEU A 89 -9.82 3.13 -15.57
C LEU A 89 -11.12 2.73 -14.87
N PHE A 90 -11.07 2.38 -13.59
CA PHE A 90 -12.24 1.84 -12.87
C PHE A 90 -13.06 2.90 -12.15
N TYR A 91 -12.44 3.98 -11.67
CA TYR A 91 -13.16 4.97 -10.85
C TYR A 91 -13.49 6.28 -11.59
N ASN A 92 -12.63 6.74 -12.52
CA ASN A 92 -12.75 8.09 -13.08
C ASN A 92 -12.45 8.18 -14.58
N LEU A 93 -12.80 7.14 -15.34
CA LEU A 93 -12.42 7.00 -16.76
C LEU A 93 -12.86 8.19 -17.61
N PHE A 94 -14.14 8.58 -17.52
CA PHE A 94 -14.69 9.69 -18.32
C PHE A 94 -14.05 11.04 -18.00
N TYR A 95 -13.62 11.26 -16.74
CA TYR A 95 -12.94 12.48 -16.33
C TYR A 95 -11.54 12.57 -16.94
N TYR A 96 -10.78 11.49 -16.87
CA TYR A 96 -9.40 11.43 -17.37
C TYR A 96 -9.31 11.34 -18.90
N LEU A 97 -10.34 10.82 -19.58
CA LEU A 97 -10.43 10.90 -21.05
C LEU A 97 -10.53 12.35 -21.55
N ARG A 98 -11.17 13.23 -20.78
CA ARG A 98 -11.28 14.66 -21.10
C ARG A 98 -10.04 15.45 -20.69
N ASN A 99 -9.30 15.00 -19.68
CA ASN A 99 -8.11 15.67 -19.15
C ASN A 99 -6.95 14.68 -18.95
N PRO A 100 -6.33 14.18 -20.04
CA PRO A 100 -5.33 13.10 -19.95
C PRO A 100 -4.06 13.51 -19.19
N LEU A 101 -3.71 14.80 -19.17
CA LEU A 101 -2.55 15.31 -18.43
C LEU A 101 -2.73 15.22 -16.90
N GLU A 102 -3.96 15.15 -16.40
CA GLU A 102 -4.25 15.06 -14.96
C GLU A 102 -3.97 13.67 -14.37
N ILE A 103 -3.68 12.67 -15.21
CA ILE A 103 -3.26 11.34 -14.76
C ILE A 103 -1.91 11.45 -14.01
N PHE A 104 -1.00 12.27 -14.51
CA PHE A 104 0.36 12.47 -13.96
C PHE A 104 0.44 13.61 -12.94
N LEU A 105 -0.42 14.63 -13.07
CA LEU A 105 -0.51 15.72 -12.10
C LEU A 105 -1.26 15.23 -10.86
N SER A 106 -0.52 14.98 -9.77
CA SER A 106 -1.11 14.70 -8.46
C SER A 106 -2.12 15.80 -8.10
N GLY A 107 -3.32 15.42 -7.64
CA GLY A 107 -4.45 16.33 -7.40
C GLY A 107 -4.15 17.50 -6.43
N TRP A 108 -3.07 17.40 -5.66
CA TRP A 108 -2.52 18.51 -4.88
C TRP A 108 -2.14 19.72 -5.74
N TYR A 109 -1.59 19.48 -6.92
CA TYR A 109 -1.16 20.55 -7.84
C TYR A 109 -2.35 21.29 -8.45
N LEU A 110 -3.42 20.56 -8.75
CA LEU A 110 -4.66 21.12 -9.31
C LEU A 110 -5.49 21.86 -8.25
N LYS A 111 -5.40 21.45 -6.98
CA LYS A 111 -6.04 22.13 -5.85
C LYS A 111 -5.34 23.45 -5.49
N ALA A 112 -4.03 23.55 -5.74
CA ALA A 112 -3.24 24.77 -5.54
C ALA A 112 -3.51 25.85 -6.62
N ARG A 113 -3.81 25.46 -7.87
CA ARG A 113 -4.10 26.40 -8.98
C ARG A 113 -5.54 26.94 -8.97
N ARG A 114 -6.43 26.36 -8.15
CA ARG A 114 -7.85 26.74 -8.02
C ARG A 114 -8.15 27.56 -6.76
N ARG A 115 -7.14 28.02 -6.03
CA ARG A 115 -7.25 29.06 -4.99
C ARG A 115 -6.66 30.36 -5.50
#